data_AF-A0A3B8LGL7-F1
#
_entry.id   AF-A0A3B8LGL7-F1
#
_cell.length_a   1.000
_cell.length_b   1.000
_cell.length_c   1.000
_cell.angle_alpha   90.00
_cell.angle_beta   90.00
_cell.angle_gamma   90.00
#
_symmetry.space_group_name_H-M   'P 1'
#
loop_
_entity.id
_entity.type
_entity.pdbx_description
1 polymer ?
#
loop_
_entity_poly.entity_id
_entity_poly.type
_entity_poly.pdbx_seq_one_letter_code
_entity_poly.pdbx_strand_id
1 'polypeptide(L)'
;MQTWSMLLDTKALLKKWSEATDCAFEALWLAAHQETPADIHEQLRGLLDRQLDIKGTPGKRLAKAEQLARKEQEPIAVISYILHGQQESEDRINTWLQTSSELLRGVEQKMRKKTRWLMWRELLRRNGDVREQARIKESILGELNQQGLAPYDVPHFIQNRLFQERWLQPDDEDSSGEIGAAHGNLDMMKNSVDAFPVAHLRYISYAILARAYSRIGYHAQAHKLLEEALSNTKKEEDYVQAWIYLYSIQAIQVESKNESRVYRQQFQTLLKQMEKSRSSHLTTLKAVEETLKARVELDNPAEFLSKENFKRFYPVNASPASEETQQIMQRLTTAFQNGLRDQLMPNVEAALDHASRELNEKKHTDYRGLSWLLHSMVEIISKMRAGADGRKLIQRFEDFVRDLPTTPPENKMNAFYFQLLRLSLSQGLLELGNELMANNILQQTLHWTNQETDHLVSLDFIDMCSSALKIIESAQLHNRRDSLQILMQGMIAQMNGPYKNTYHEHSFSSFVLKLIDQAIEATLSKEKLTLGLYKQYMDQDELLIRERILHEDVCLLAKSSS
;
A
#
# COMPACT_ATOMS: atom_id res chain seq x y z
N MET A 1 6.78 -17.79 14.37
CA MET A 1 8.04 -18.53 14.52
C MET A 1 8.13 -19.70 13.54
N GLN A 2 7.22 -20.70 13.59
CA GLN A 2 7.26 -21.91 12.73
C GLN A 2 7.41 -21.61 11.23
N THR A 3 6.62 -20.68 10.68
CA THR A 3 6.69 -20.32 9.25
C THR A 3 8.06 -19.76 8.84
N TRP A 4 8.69 -18.95 9.69
CA TRP A 4 10.00 -18.36 9.44
C TRP A 4 11.13 -19.37 9.51
N SER A 5 11.05 -20.34 10.43
CA SER A 5 11.98 -21.47 10.49
C SER A 5 11.88 -22.38 9.26
N MET A 6 10.66 -22.68 8.80
CA MET A 6 10.46 -23.46 7.57
C MET A 6 10.99 -22.73 6.32
N LEU A 7 10.77 -21.41 6.24
CA LEU A 7 11.32 -20.58 5.17
C LEU A 7 12.85 -20.55 5.21
N LEU A 8 13.44 -20.39 6.40
CA LEU A 8 14.88 -20.47 6.61
C LEU A 8 15.46 -21.77 6.02
N ASP A 9 14.90 -22.93 6.39
CA ASP A 9 15.36 -24.24 5.90
C ASP A 9 15.23 -24.33 4.37
N THR A 10 14.09 -23.90 3.83
CA THR A 10 13.82 -23.91 2.39
C THR A 10 14.81 -23.03 1.62
N LYS A 11 15.06 -21.79 2.09
CA LYS A 11 16.00 -20.87 1.45
C LYS A 11 17.44 -21.36 1.55
N ALA A 12 17.81 -21.97 2.68
CA ALA A 12 19.13 -22.59 2.86
C ALA A 12 19.34 -23.78 1.91
N LEU A 13 18.33 -24.64 1.73
CA LEU A 13 18.35 -25.74 0.74
C LEU A 13 18.54 -25.23 -0.68
N LEU A 14 17.87 -24.12 -1.03
CA LEU A 14 18.02 -23.43 -2.31
C LEU A 14 19.32 -22.62 -2.44
N LYS A 15 20.21 -22.66 -1.44
CA LYS A 15 21.47 -21.90 -1.38
C LYS A 15 21.28 -20.38 -1.49
N LYS A 16 20.09 -19.87 -1.15
CA LYS A 16 19.77 -18.44 -1.10
C LYS A 16 20.19 -17.88 0.27
N TRP A 17 21.49 -17.82 0.51
CA TRP A 17 22.05 -17.56 1.85
C TRP A 17 21.60 -16.23 2.47
N SER A 18 21.54 -15.15 1.70
CA SER A 18 21.06 -13.85 2.21
C SER A 18 19.60 -13.90 2.65
N GLU A 19 18.72 -14.54 1.85
CA GLU A 19 17.30 -14.68 2.20
C GLU A 19 17.11 -15.60 3.42
N ALA A 20 17.93 -16.65 3.52
CA ALA A 20 17.96 -17.54 4.68
C ALA A 20 18.40 -16.79 5.95
N THR A 21 19.44 -15.94 5.85
CA THR A 21 19.91 -15.09 6.95
C THR A 21 18.80 -14.14 7.42
N ASP A 22 18.06 -13.52 6.50
CA ASP A 22 16.91 -12.68 6.84
C ASP A 22 15.82 -13.48 7.58
N CYS A 23 15.49 -14.69 7.10
CA CYS A 23 14.52 -15.58 7.76
C CYS A 23 14.96 -15.98 9.17
N ALA A 24 16.26 -16.22 9.37
CA ALA A 24 16.82 -16.52 10.69
C ALA A 24 16.69 -15.34 11.65
N PHE A 25 16.88 -14.10 11.18
CA PHE A 25 16.62 -12.91 12.01
C PHE A 25 15.14 -12.76 12.39
N GLU A 26 14.22 -13.01 11.46
CA GLU A 26 12.79 -12.96 11.75
C GLU A 26 12.37 -14.08 12.72
N ALA A 27 12.93 -15.29 12.57
CA ALA A 27 12.72 -16.38 13.50
C ALA A 27 13.28 -16.06 14.89
N LEU A 28 14.49 -15.50 14.97
CA LEU A 28 15.11 -15.03 16.20
C LEU A 28 14.31 -13.89 16.85
N TRP A 29 13.70 -13.04 16.02
CA TRP A 29 12.83 -11.98 16.50
C TRP A 29 11.62 -12.56 17.24
N LEU A 30 11.02 -13.61 16.70
CA LEU A 30 9.82 -14.21 17.27
C LEU A 30 10.08 -15.25 18.37
N ALA A 31 11.33 -15.64 18.62
CA ALA A 31 11.69 -16.54 19.70
C ALA A 31 11.45 -15.88 21.08
N ALA A 32 10.80 -16.61 21.99
CA ALA A 32 10.47 -16.13 23.33
C ALA A 32 11.75 -15.72 24.10
N HIS A 33 11.65 -14.65 24.91
CA HIS A 33 12.79 -14.00 25.56
C HIS A 33 13.67 -14.91 26.43
N GLN A 34 13.14 -16.04 26.91
CA GLN A 34 13.80 -16.95 27.86
C GLN A 34 14.39 -18.21 27.22
N GLU A 35 13.96 -18.58 26.02
CA GLU A 35 14.44 -19.76 25.29
C GLU A 35 14.79 -19.34 23.86
N THR A 36 15.90 -18.61 23.72
CA THR A 36 16.49 -18.49 22.39
C THR A 36 17.02 -19.87 22.05
N PRO A 37 16.49 -20.59 21.04
CA PRO A 37 16.99 -21.92 20.74
C PRO A 37 18.44 -21.74 20.32
N ALA A 38 19.38 -22.36 21.05
CA ALA A 38 20.81 -22.34 20.71
C ALA A 38 21.03 -22.69 19.23
N ASP A 39 20.15 -23.55 18.70
CA ASP A 39 20.03 -23.96 17.31
C ASP A 39 19.90 -22.80 16.33
N ILE A 40 19.12 -21.74 16.62
CA ILE A 40 18.95 -20.61 15.69
C ILE A 40 20.23 -19.75 15.61
N HIS A 41 20.90 -19.51 16.74
CA HIS A 41 22.18 -18.78 16.74
C HIS A 41 23.29 -19.58 16.04
N GLU A 42 23.31 -20.91 16.19
CA GLU A 42 24.23 -21.76 15.46
C GLU A 42 23.95 -21.78 13.95
N GLN A 43 22.68 -21.92 13.56
CA GLN A 43 22.27 -21.85 12.16
C GLN A 43 22.63 -20.49 11.54
N LEU A 44 22.36 -19.39 12.24
CA LEU A 44 22.68 -18.04 11.77
C LEU A 44 24.19 -17.85 11.58
N ARG A 45 25.03 -18.32 12.51
CA ARG A 45 26.49 -18.31 12.34
C ARG A 45 26.92 -19.16 11.14
N GLY A 46 26.35 -20.34 10.97
CA GLY A 46 26.63 -21.20 9.82
C GLY A 46 26.25 -20.56 8.47
N LEU A 47 25.15 -19.80 8.43
CA LEU A 47 24.75 -19.02 7.25
C LEU A 47 25.70 -17.87 6.97
N LEU A 48 26.09 -17.11 7.99
CA LEU A 48 27.03 -16.00 7.88
C LEU A 48 28.42 -16.50 7.43
N ASP A 49 28.86 -17.65 7.95
CA ASP A 49 30.11 -18.29 7.54
C ASP A 49 30.09 -18.64 6.04
N ARG A 50 28.97 -19.14 5.53
CA ARG A 50 28.80 -19.43 4.09
C ARG A 50 28.73 -18.16 3.25
N GLN A 51 28.06 -17.12 3.73
CA GLN A 51 27.89 -15.87 3.01
C GLN A 51 29.19 -15.05 2.92
N LEU A 52 30.02 -15.09 3.96
CA LEU A 52 31.28 -14.34 4.07
C LEU A 52 32.53 -15.20 3.78
N ASP A 53 32.35 -16.46 3.38
CA ASP A 53 33.41 -17.45 3.18
C ASP A 53 34.37 -17.60 4.38
N ILE A 54 33.81 -17.59 5.60
CA ILE A 54 34.56 -17.75 6.84
C ILE A 54 34.67 -19.24 7.18
N LYS A 55 35.91 -19.72 7.41
CA LYS A 55 36.21 -21.14 7.69
C LYS A 55 37.19 -21.28 8.85
N GLY A 56 37.17 -22.45 9.50
CA GLY A 56 38.15 -22.84 10.52
C GLY A 56 37.57 -23.01 11.92
N THR A 57 38.45 -22.95 12.92
CA THR A 57 38.11 -23.05 14.35
C THR A 57 37.43 -21.76 14.85
N PRO A 58 36.67 -21.78 15.96
CA PRO A 58 35.95 -20.60 16.47
C PRO A 58 36.80 -19.32 16.54
N GLY A 59 38.02 -19.40 17.10
CA GLY A 59 38.92 -18.24 17.16
C GLY A 59 39.39 -17.74 15.78
N LYS A 60 39.56 -18.63 14.79
CA LYS A 60 39.87 -18.22 13.40
C LYS A 60 38.67 -17.55 12.75
N ARG A 61 37.45 -18.03 13.01
CA ARG A 61 36.22 -17.43 12.50
C ARG A 61 36.02 -16.03 13.08
N LEU A 62 36.19 -15.87 14.39
CA LEU A 62 36.09 -14.57 15.06
C LEU A 62 37.11 -13.56 14.52
N ALA A 63 38.39 -13.94 14.44
CA ALA A 63 39.44 -13.05 13.93
C ALA A 63 39.18 -12.64 12.46
N LYS A 64 38.67 -13.58 11.64
CA LYS A 64 38.30 -13.29 10.25
C LYS A 64 37.09 -12.35 10.17
N ALA A 65 36.06 -12.58 10.99
CA ALA A 65 34.90 -11.72 11.07
C ALA A 65 35.27 -10.30 11.52
N GLU A 66 36.17 -10.16 12.50
CA GLU A 66 36.68 -8.85 12.94
C GLU A 66 37.42 -8.12 11.81
N GLN A 67 38.29 -8.84 11.09
CA GLN A 67 39.03 -8.29 9.96
C GLN A 67 38.07 -7.75 8.88
N LEU A 68 37.04 -8.52 8.53
CA LEU A 68 36.03 -8.12 7.55
C LEU A 68 35.22 -6.92 8.07
N ALA A 69 34.78 -6.95 9.33
CA ALA A 69 34.02 -5.88 9.95
C ALA A 69 34.78 -4.54 9.95
N ARG A 70 36.08 -4.55 10.28
CA ARG A 70 36.93 -3.35 10.25
C ARG A 70 37.22 -2.85 8.83
N LYS A 71 37.42 -3.78 7.88
CA LYS A 71 37.80 -3.44 6.51
C LYS A 71 36.63 -2.93 5.68
N GLU A 72 35.50 -3.60 5.76
CA GLU A 72 34.35 -3.38 4.88
C GLU A 72 33.32 -2.45 5.52
N GLN A 73 33.26 -2.38 6.86
CA GLN A 73 32.23 -1.65 7.60
C GLN A 73 30.80 -1.96 7.09
N GLU A 74 30.62 -3.21 6.68
CA GLU A 74 29.34 -3.74 6.23
C GLU A 74 28.58 -4.36 7.41
N PRO A 75 27.26 -4.11 7.53
CA PRO A 75 26.46 -4.62 8.64
C PRO A 75 26.62 -6.12 8.88
N ILE A 76 26.67 -6.92 7.81
CA ILE A 76 26.73 -8.38 7.90
C ILE A 76 28.02 -8.90 8.54
N ALA A 77 29.16 -8.23 8.29
CA ALA A 77 30.43 -8.62 8.88
C ALA A 77 30.47 -8.30 10.37
N VAL A 78 29.90 -7.16 10.77
CA VAL A 78 29.76 -6.77 12.18
C VAL A 78 28.85 -7.74 12.93
N ILE A 79 27.72 -8.14 12.35
CA ILE A 79 26.83 -9.15 12.93
C ILE A 79 27.58 -10.48 13.12
N SER A 80 28.32 -10.93 12.10
CA SER A 80 29.13 -12.15 12.18
C SER A 80 30.13 -12.10 13.34
N TYR A 81 30.82 -10.96 13.52
CA TYR A 81 31.75 -10.76 14.63
C TYR A 81 31.07 -10.83 16.00
N ILE A 82 29.92 -10.15 16.16
CA ILE A 82 29.15 -10.16 17.40
C ILE A 82 28.70 -11.60 17.74
N LEU A 83 28.14 -12.33 16.79
CA LEU A 83 27.61 -13.67 17.05
C LEU A 83 28.71 -14.70 17.31
N HIS A 84 29.84 -14.63 16.62
CA HIS A 84 30.98 -15.52 16.91
C HIS A 84 31.60 -15.25 18.28
N GLY A 85 31.66 -13.97 18.70
CA GLY A 85 32.24 -13.60 19.98
C GLY A 85 31.38 -13.95 21.21
N GLN A 86 30.14 -14.41 21.02
CA GLN A 86 29.33 -14.99 22.10
C GLN A 86 30.01 -16.19 22.80
N GLN A 87 30.96 -16.84 22.13
CA GLN A 87 31.71 -18.00 22.64
C GLN A 87 33.04 -17.64 23.30
N GLU A 88 33.36 -16.34 23.45
CA GLU A 88 34.60 -15.92 24.09
C GLU A 88 34.62 -16.25 25.59
N SER A 89 35.83 -16.53 26.09
CA SER A 89 36.09 -16.76 27.52
C SER A 89 35.90 -15.48 28.33
N GLU A 90 35.58 -15.59 29.61
CA GLU A 90 35.41 -14.45 30.53
C GLU A 90 36.59 -13.47 30.50
N ASP A 91 37.83 -13.97 30.38
CA ASP A 91 39.04 -13.14 30.33
C ASP A 91 39.12 -12.20 29.11
N ARG A 92 38.37 -12.49 28.03
CA ARG A 92 38.39 -11.75 26.76
C ARG A 92 37.10 -11.02 26.46
N ILE A 93 36.08 -11.21 27.29
CA ILE A 93 34.73 -10.70 27.04
C ILE A 93 34.70 -9.17 27.01
N ASN A 94 35.50 -8.51 27.87
CA ASN A 94 35.54 -7.05 27.93
C ASN A 94 36.12 -6.43 26.64
N THR A 95 37.19 -7.01 26.10
CA THR A 95 37.79 -6.56 24.83
C THR A 95 36.84 -6.78 23.66
N TRP A 96 36.15 -7.92 23.63
CA TRP A 96 35.14 -8.21 22.63
C TRP A 96 33.95 -7.25 22.72
N LEU A 97 33.45 -6.96 23.93
CA LEU A 97 32.33 -6.04 24.16
C LEU A 97 32.66 -4.62 23.69
N GLN A 98 33.86 -4.12 24.01
CA GLN A 98 34.31 -2.81 23.56
C GLN A 98 34.39 -2.76 22.03
N THR A 99 35.08 -3.72 21.42
CA THR A 99 35.26 -3.78 19.96
C THR A 99 33.94 -3.93 19.23
N SER A 100 33.04 -4.77 19.74
CA SER A 100 31.70 -4.98 19.16
C SER A 100 30.85 -3.72 19.24
N SER A 101 30.89 -2.99 20.35
CA SER A 101 30.14 -1.75 20.52
C SER A 101 30.64 -0.65 19.58
N GLU A 102 31.97 -0.53 19.43
CA GLU A 102 32.60 0.41 18.48
C GLU A 102 32.21 0.10 17.03
N LEU A 103 32.33 -1.18 16.63
CA LEU A 103 31.97 -1.63 15.28
C LEU A 103 30.48 -1.44 14.99
N LEU A 104 29.61 -1.81 15.93
CA LEU A 104 28.16 -1.71 15.79
C LEU A 104 27.69 -0.25 15.63
N ARG A 105 28.23 0.68 16.43
CA ARG A 105 27.94 2.12 16.28
C ARG A 105 28.28 2.66 14.89
N GLY A 106 29.32 2.13 14.26
CA GLY A 106 29.72 2.54 12.89
C GLY A 106 28.73 2.11 11.80
N VAL A 107 27.89 1.11 12.06
CA VAL A 107 27.01 0.51 11.03
C VAL A 107 25.53 0.45 11.43
N GLU A 108 25.17 0.81 12.66
CA GLU A 108 23.80 0.63 13.19
C GLU A 108 22.74 1.31 12.32
N GLN A 109 23.05 2.48 11.75
CA GLN A 109 22.14 3.24 10.89
C GLN A 109 21.88 2.57 9.54
N LYS A 110 22.77 1.67 9.09
CA LYS A 110 22.59 0.86 7.87
C LYS A 110 21.84 -0.45 8.14
N MET A 111 21.56 -0.77 9.41
CA MET A 111 20.83 -1.98 9.80
C MET A 111 19.33 -1.73 9.88
N ARG A 112 18.56 -2.76 9.54
CA ARG A 112 17.12 -2.85 9.83
C ARG A 112 16.90 -2.70 11.34
N LYS A 113 15.81 -2.05 11.74
CA LYS A 113 15.51 -1.77 13.16
C LYS A 113 15.55 -3.02 14.05
N LYS A 114 14.98 -4.14 13.58
CA LYS A 114 15.03 -5.44 14.28
C LYS A 114 16.45 -5.95 14.48
N THR A 115 17.24 -5.97 13.41
CA THR A 115 18.63 -6.43 13.43
C THR A 115 19.45 -5.57 14.38
N ARG A 116 19.27 -4.24 14.33
CA ARG A 116 19.91 -3.30 15.25
C ARG A 116 19.59 -3.61 16.71
N TRP A 117 18.31 -3.78 17.04
CA TRP A 117 17.89 -4.14 18.41
C TRP A 117 18.46 -5.48 18.84
N LEU A 118 18.40 -6.53 18.00
CA LEU A 118 18.94 -7.85 18.31
C LEU A 118 20.44 -7.80 18.57
N MET A 119 21.22 -7.09 17.76
CA MET A 119 22.68 -7.00 17.96
C MET A 119 23.03 -6.24 19.24
N TRP A 120 22.39 -5.10 19.50
CA TRP A 120 22.57 -4.39 20.77
C TRP A 120 22.14 -5.24 21.96
N ARG A 121 21.04 -5.98 21.84
CA ARG A 121 20.57 -6.88 22.87
C ARG A 121 21.63 -7.91 23.25
N GLU A 122 22.32 -8.51 22.27
CA GLU A 122 23.39 -9.49 22.55
C GLU A 122 24.55 -8.88 23.36
N LEU A 123 24.90 -7.61 23.11
CA LEU A 123 25.92 -6.89 23.87
C LEU A 123 25.43 -6.47 25.26
N LEU A 124 24.20 -5.95 25.33
CA LEU A 124 23.57 -5.42 26.55
C LEU A 124 23.31 -6.50 27.61
N ARG A 125 22.95 -7.72 27.18
CA ARG A 125 22.80 -8.88 28.09
C ARG A 125 24.09 -9.20 28.85
N ARG A 126 25.25 -8.87 28.29
CA ARG A 126 26.56 -9.19 28.85
C ARG A 126 27.17 -8.03 29.64
N ASN A 127 26.98 -6.79 29.18
CA ASN A 127 27.57 -5.61 29.84
C ASN A 127 26.64 -4.93 30.87
N GLY A 128 25.33 -5.16 30.81
CA GLY A 128 24.35 -4.55 31.72
C GLY A 128 24.20 -3.03 31.59
N ASP A 129 24.58 -2.42 30.45
CA ASP A 129 24.56 -0.97 30.26
C ASP A 129 23.14 -0.43 30.04
N VAL A 130 22.49 -0.05 31.14
CA VAL A 130 21.12 0.50 31.13
C VAL A 130 21.04 1.83 30.37
N ARG A 131 22.12 2.64 30.34
CA ARG A 131 22.10 3.93 29.64
C ARG A 131 22.10 3.73 28.14
N GLU A 132 22.96 2.83 27.65
CA GLU A 132 23.00 2.48 26.23
C GLU A 132 21.69 1.78 25.80
N GLN A 133 21.11 0.92 26.65
CA GLN A 133 19.78 0.37 26.41
C GLN A 133 18.74 1.48 26.18
N ALA A 134 18.69 2.48 27.07
CA ALA A 134 17.75 3.61 26.93
C ALA A 134 17.99 4.41 25.64
N ARG A 135 19.24 4.70 25.28
CA ARG A 135 19.60 5.39 24.02
C ARG A 135 19.08 4.64 22.79
N ILE A 136 19.30 3.32 22.73
CA ILE A 136 18.86 2.51 21.58
C ILE A 136 17.34 2.45 21.51
N LYS A 137 16.66 2.27 22.64
CA LYS A 137 15.19 2.32 22.70
C LYS A 137 14.67 3.65 22.15
N GLU A 138 15.19 4.77 22.65
CA GLU A 138 14.79 6.11 22.21
C GLU A 138 15.08 6.33 20.71
N SER A 139 16.24 5.91 20.21
CA SER A 139 16.60 6.03 18.80
C SER A 139 15.62 5.27 17.89
N ILE A 140 15.35 3.98 18.18
CA ILE A 140 14.48 3.17 17.32
C ILE A 140 13.02 3.64 17.43
N LEU A 141 12.53 3.92 18.64
CA LEU A 141 11.17 4.42 18.82
C LEU A 141 10.99 5.82 18.22
N GLY A 142 12.01 6.67 18.29
CA GLY A 142 12.04 7.98 17.64
C GLY A 142 11.91 7.88 16.11
N GLU A 143 12.67 6.98 15.49
CA GLU A 143 12.54 6.69 14.05
C GLU A 143 11.14 6.19 13.68
N LEU A 144 10.60 5.22 14.44
CA LEU A 144 9.26 4.70 14.22
C LEU A 144 8.17 5.77 14.40
N ASN A 145 8.33 6.70 15.34
CA ASN A 145 7.38 7.79 15.54
C ASN A 145 7.42 8.83 14.42
N GLN A 146 8.58 9.06 13.80
CA GLN A 146 8.73 10.05 12.74
C GLN A 146 8.30 9.51 11.37
N GLN A 147 8.64 8.27 11.06
CA GLN A 147 8.53 7.74 9.69
C GLN A 147 7.93 6.32 9.62
N GLY A 148 7.61 5.70 10.77
CA GLY A 148 7.22 4.30 10.81
C GLY A 148 8.36 3.39 10.37
N LEU A 149 8.00 2.27 9.75
CA LEU A 149 8.96 1.40 9.07
C LEU A 149 9.17 1.81 7.61
N ALA A 150 10.42 1.77 7.17
CA ALA A 150 10.79 2.07 5.79
C ALA A 150 10.88 0.79 4.95
N PRO A 151 10.85 0.87 3.60
CA PRO A 151 10.98 -0.32 2.76
C PRO A 151 12.22 -1.16 3.05
N TYR A 152 13.35 -0.54 3.39
CA TYR A 152 14.58 -1.28 3.73
C TYR A 152 14.49 -2.07 5.04
N ASP A 153 13.51 -1.79 5.92
CA ASP A 153 13.29 -2.58 7.14
C ASP A 153 12.65 -3.95 6.84
N VAL A 154 12.07 -4.12 5.64
CA VAL A 154 11.44 -5.37 5.18
C VAL A 154 12.46 -6.23 4.44
N PRO A 155 12.50 -7.55 4.67
CA PRO A 155 13.32 -8.46 3.87
C PRO A 155 13.07 -8.28 2.36
N HIS A 156 14.15 -8.12 1.59
CA HIS A 156 14.06 -7.76 0.17
C HIS A 156 13.26 -8.77 -0.67
N PHE A 157 13.34 -10.06 -0.33
CA PHE A 157 12.59 -11.08 -1.05
C PHE A 157 11.06 -11.00 -0.84
N ILE A 158 10.59 -10.45 0.29
CA ILE A 158 9.17 -10.17 0.51
C ILE A 158 8.73 -9.00 -0.38
N GLN A 159 9.53 -7.93 -0.42
CA GLN A 159 9.26 -6.78 -1.30
C GLN A 159 9.15 -7.24 -2.76
N ASN A 160 10.08 -8.09 -3.21
CA ASN A 160 10.08 -8.66 -4.56
C ASN A 160 8.83 -9.52 -4.80
N ARG A 161 8.43 -10.35 -3.83
CA ARG A 161 7.24 -11.19 -3.97
C ARG A 161 5.97 -10.34 -4.09
N LEU A 162 5.77 -9.37 -3.20
CA LEU A 162 4.61 -8.46 -3.26
C LEU A 162 4.61 -7.68 -4.58
N PHE A 163 5.77 -7.16 -4.99
CA PHE A 163 5.90 -6.45 -6.26
C PHE A 163 5.58 -7.32 -7.48
N GLN A 164 5.87 -8.63 -7.45
CA GLN A 164 5.48 -9.54 -8.52
C GLN A 164 3.96 -9.83 -8.53
N GLU A 165 3.32 -9.87 -7.37
CA GLU A 165 1.87 -10.10 -7.23
C GLU A 165 1.00 -8.95 -7.75
N ARG A 166 1.59 -7.78 -8.05
CA ARG A 166 0.87 -6.64 -8.64
C ARG A 166 0.34 -6.94 -10.06
N TRP A 167 0.93 -7.92 -10.74
CA TRP A 167 0.56 -8.31 -12.10
C TRP A 167 -0.19 -9.64 -12.09
N LEU A 168 -1.15 -9.78 -13.02
CA LEU A 168 -1.75 -11.07 -13.34
C LEU A 168 -0.73 -11.90 -14.12
N GLN A 169 -0.39 -13.08 -13.63
CA GLN A 169 0.55 -13.99 -14.30
C GLN A 169 -0.22 -15.05 -15.08
N PRO A 170 -0.05 -15.20 -16.40
CA PRO A 170 -0.81 -16.17 -17.21
C PRO A 170 -0.57 -17.65 -16.86
N ASP A 171 0.57 -17.97 -16.23
CA ASP A 171 1.10 -19.34 -16.16
C ASP A 171 0.96 -20.02 -14.78
N ASP A 172 0.34 -19.38 -13.79
CA ASP A 172 0.15 -19.95 -12.44
C ASP A 172 -1.21 -20.68 -12.34
N GLU A 173 -1.25 -21.91 -11.84
CA GLU A 173 -2.53 -22.66 -11.67
C GLU A 173 -3.56 -21.88 -10.82
N ASP A 174 -3.08 -21.16 -9.79
CA ASP A 174 -3.90 -20.29 -8.92
C ASP A 174 -4.35 -18.99 -9.61
N SER A 175 -3.61 -18.49 -10.62
CA SER A 175 -3.97 -17.25 -11.33
C SER A 175 -5.10 -17.45 -12.35
N SER A 176 -5.41 -18.71 -12.70
CA SER A 176 -6.53 -19.05 -13.58
C SER A 176 -7.86 -18.46 -13.10
N GLY A 177 -8.09 -18.44 -11.78
CA GLY A 177 -9.26 -17.81 -11.15
C GLY A 177 -9.22 -16.28 -11.21
N GLU A 178 -8.06 -15.66 -11.00
CA GLU A 178 -7.89 -14.20 -11.03
C GLU A 178 -8.01 -13.63 -12.45
N ILE A 179 -7.43 -14.30 -13.44
CA ILE A 179 -7.57 -13.95 -14.86
C ILE A 179 -9.03 -14.10 -15.30
N GLY A 180 -9.71 -15.17 -14.85
CA GLY A 180 -11.14 -15.34 -15.09
C GLY A 180 -11.98 -14.19 -14.51
N ALA A 181 -11.68 -13.76 -13.28
CA ALA A 181 -12.35 -12.61 -12.65
C ALA A 181 -12.06 -11.30 -13.41
N ALA A 182 -10.80 -11.05 -13.78
CA ALA A 182 -10.41 -9.87 -14.56
C ALA A 182 -11.09 -9.83 -15.93
N HIS A 183 -11.16 -10.96 -16.63
CA HIS A 183 -11.87 -11.10 -17.89
C HIS A 183 -13.37 -10.81 -17.72
N GLY A 184 -14.02 -11.41 -16.71
CA GLY A 184 -15.43 -11.16 -16.42
C GLY A 184 -15.74 -9.70 -16.08
N ASN A 185 -14.83 -9.01 -15.38
CA ASN A 185 -14.92 -7.58 -15.13
C ASN A 185 -14.77 -6.76 -16.42
N LEU A 186 -13.83 -7.13 -17.30
CA LEU A 186 -13.63 -6.46 -18.59
C LEU A 186 -14.80 -6.65 -19.55
N ASP A 187 -15.43 -7.82 -19.58
CA ASP A 187 -16.64 -8.08 -20.37
C ASP A 187 -17.80 -7.18 -19.91
N MET A 188 -17.97 -7.07 -18.58
CA MET A 188 -18.96 -6.16 -18.00
C MET A 188 -18.66 -4.71 -18.38
N MET A 189 -17.41 -4.26 -18.25
CA MET A 189 -17.00 -2.91 -18.65
C MET A 189 -17.22 -2.64 -20.13
N LYS A 190 -16.94 -3.62 -21.00
CA LYS A 190 -17.21 -3.50 -22.44
C LYS A 190 -18.70 -3.26 -22.69
N ASN A 191 -19.58 -4.05 -22.08
CA ASN A 191 -21.03 -3.88 -22.22
C ASN A 191 -21.49 -2.49 -21.74
N SER A 192 -20.89 -1.96 -20.66
CA SER A 192 -21.17 -0.60 -20.20
C SER A 192 -20.68 0.47 -21.20
N VAL A 193 -19.48 0.30 -21.76
CA VAL A 193 -18.91 1.22 -22.76
C VAL A 193 -19.73 1.22 -24.05
N ASP A 194 -20.23 0.07 -24.50
CA ASP A 194 -21.11 -0.03 -25.67
C ASP A 194 -22.37 0.87 -25.51
N ALA A 195 -22.85 1.03 -24.26
CA ALA A 195 -24.01 1.85 -23.91
C ALA A 195 -23.70 3.35 -23.69
N PHE A 196 -22.45 3.80 -23.85
CA PHE A 196 -22.11 5.21 -23.72
C PHE A 196 -22.81 6.06 -24.80
N PRO A 197 -23.49 7.16 -24.42
CA PRO A 197 -24.18 8.02 -25.41
C PRO A 197 -23.21 8.91 -26.19
N VAL A 198 -22.02 9.21 -25.63
CA VAL A 198 -21.02 10.09 -26.23
C VAL A 198 -20.02 9.28 -27.06
N ALA A 199 -20.06 9.44 -28.38
CA ALA A 199 -19.29 8.61 -29.32
C ALA A 199 -17.77 8.66 -29.12
N HIS A 200 -17.18 9.85 -28.96
CA HIS A 200 -15.73 9.98 -28.78
C HIS A 200 -15.24 9.33 -27.47
N LEU A 201 -16.01 9.43 -26.38
CA LEU A 201 -15.70 8.73 -25.12
C LEU A 201 -15.72 7.22 -25.33
N ARG A 202 -16.72 6.71 -26.07
CA ARG A 202 -16.82 5.28 -26.40
C ARG A 202 -15.62 4.78 -27.21
N TYR A 203 -15.21 5.49 -28.27
CA TYR A 203 -14.06 5.08 -29.10
C TYR A 203 -12.73 5.10 -28.34
N ILE A 204 -12.49 6.12 -27.51
CA ILE A 204 -11.30 6.13 -26.63
C ILE A 204 -11.37 4.97 -25.64
N SER A 205 -12.54 4.70 -25.06
CA SER A 205 -12.75 3.60 -24.12
C SER A 205 -12.48 2.23 -24.76
N TYR A 206 -12.81 2.03 -26.04
CA TYR A 206 -12.44 0.81 -26.77
C TYR A 206 -10.92 0.65 -26.90
N ALA A 207 -10.18 1.72 -27.16
CA ALA A 207 -8.72 1.65 -27.19
C ALA A 207 -8.12 1.31 -25.81
N ILE A 208 -8.70 1.86 -24.73
CA ILE A 208 -8.31 1.53 -23.34
C ILE A 208 -8.63 0.06 -23.03
N LEU A 209 -9.84 -0.41 -23.35
CA LEU A 209 -10.24 -1.80 -23.17
C LEU A 209 -9.34 -2.75 -23.98
N ALA A 210 -8.99 -2.41 -25.21
CA ALA A 210 -8.07 -3.21 -26.01
C ALA A 210 -6.71 -3.38 -25.34
N ARG A 211 -6.15 -2.29 -24.78
CA ARG A 211 -4.92 -2.37 -23.96
C ARG A 211 -5.12 -3.32 -22.78
N ALA A 212 -6.26 -3.26 -22.10
CA ALA A 212 -6.55 -4.11 -20.96
C ALA A 212 -6.67 -5.60 -21.34
N TYR A 213 -7.42 -5.94 -22.40
CA TYR A 213 -7.51 -7.32 -22.91
C TYR A 213 -6.17 -7.87 -23.38
N SER A 214 -5.35 -7.06 -24.07
CA SER A 214 -4.01 -7.47 -24.50
C SER A 214 -3.11 -7.84 -23.32
N ARG A 215 -3.18 -7.08 -22.21
CA ARG A 215 -2.38 -7.36 -20.99
C ARG A 215 -2.70 -8.68 -20.31
N ILE A 216 -3.91 -9.20 -20.48
CA ILE A 216 -4.33 -10.50 -19.94
C ILE A 216 -4.30 -11.62 -20.99
N GLY A 217 -3.73 -11.37 -22.17
CA GLY A 217 -3.53 -12.38 -23.23
C GLY A 217 -4.72 -12.57 -24.20
N TYR A 218 -5.79 -11.77 -24.09
CA TYR A 218 -6.97 -11.86 -24.95
C TYR A 218 -6.83 -11.02 -26.22
N HIS A 219 -5.79 -11.32 -27.00
CA HIS A 219 -5.35 -10.54 -28.15
C HIS A 219 -6.40 -10.40 -29.26
N ALA A 220 -7.16 -11.45 -29.57
CA ALA A 220 -8.21 -11.39 -30.58
C ALA A 220 -9.30 -10.36 -30.24
N GLN A 221 -9.71 -10.31 -28.96
CA GLN A 221 -10.68 -9.33 -28.48
C GLN A 221 -10.08 -7.91 -28.44
N ALA A 222 -8.80 -7.79 -28.08
CA ALA A 222 -8.07 -6.52 -28.15
C ALA A 222 -8.05 -5.97 -29.59
N HIS A 223 -7.70 -6.79 -30.58
CA HIS A 223 -7.68 -6.39 -31.99
C HIS A 223 -9.05 -5.92 -32.49
N LYS A 224 -10.13 -6.65 -32.17
CA LYS A 224 -11.50 -6.26 -32.55
C LYS A 224 -11.86 -4.87 -32.02
N LEU A 225 -11.56 -4.59 -30.75
CA LEU A 225 -11.84 -3.28 -30.14
C LEU A 225 -10.98 -2.17 -30.73
N LEU A 226 -9.73 -2.46 -31.10
CA LEU A 226 -8.87 -1.49 -31.80
C LEU A 226 -9.42 -1.16 -33.19
N GLU A 227 -9.91 -2.14 -33.94
CA GLU A 227 -10.53 -1.90 -35.24
C GLU A 227 -11.76 -0.99 -35.11
N GLU A 228 -12.59 -1.22 -34.08
CA GLU A 228 -13.75 -0.38 -33.77
C GLU A 228 -13.34 1.06 -33.40
N ALA A 229 -12.28 1.24 -32.60
CA ALA A 229 -11.74 2.55 -32.24
C ALA A 229 -11.12 3.27 -33.46
N LEU A 230 -10.29 2.58 -34.23
CA LEU A 230 -9.50 3.14 -35.33
C LEU A 230 -10.36 3.48 -36.57
N SER A 231 -11.38 2.67 -36.86
CA SER A 231 -12.29 2.91 -38.01
C SER A 231 -13.02 4.24 -37.93
N ASN A 232 -13.24 4.78 -36.72
CA ASN A 232 -13.91 6.06 -36.49
C ASN A 232 -12.93 7.22 -36.24
N THR A 233 -11.65 6.93 -36.00
CA THR A 233 -10.64 7.91 -35.56
C THR A 233 -10.52 9.12 -36.51
N LYS A 234 -10.51 8.91 -37.84
CA LYS A 234 -10.33 10.02 -38.82
C LYS A 234 -11.46 11.05 -38.84
N LYS A 235 -12.62 10.73 -38.25
CA LYS A 235 -13.79 11.63 -38.19
C LYS A 235 -13.80 12.47 -36.91
N GLU A 236 -12.91 12.17 -35.98
CA GLU A 236 -12.84 12.80 -34.66
C GLU A 236 -11.80 13.93 -34.62
N GLU A 237 -11.85 14.73 -33.57
CA GLU A 237 -10.89 15.81 -33.34
C GLU A 237 -9.48 15.29 -33.00
N ASP A 238 -8.45 16.09 -33.29
CA ASP A 238 -7.04 15.72 -33.12
C ASP A 238 -6.71 15.15 -31.73
N TYR A 239 -7.32 15.70 -30.67
CA TYR A 239 -7.08 15.21 -29.31
C TYR A 239 -7.67 13.81 -29.09
N VAL A 240 -8.86 13.53 -29.62
CA VAL A 240 -9.52 12.20 -29.54
C VAL A 240 -8.67 11.18 -30.29
N GLN A 241 -8.19 11.55 -31.48
CA GLN A 241 -7.28 10.72 -32.25
C GLN A 241 -5.99 10.42 -31.48
N ALA A 242 -5.41 11.44 -30.83
CA ALA A 242 -4.20 11.27 -30.04
C ALA A 242 -4.40 10.30 -28.88
N TRP A 243 -5.55 10.36 -28.18
CA TRP A 243 -5.91 9.40 -27.13
C TRP A 243 -6.04 7.97 -27.66
N ILE A 244 -6.73 7.78 -28.79
CA ILE A 244 -6.91 6.45 -29.40
C ILE A 244 -5.54 5.87 -29.79
N TYR A 245 -4.68 6.65 -30.46
CA TYR A 245 -3.35 6.17 -30.84
C TYR A 245 -2.45 5.89 -29.63
N LEU A 246 -2.50 6.70 -28.57
CA LEU A 246 -1.72 6.47 -27.35
C LEU A 246 -1.99 5.08 -26.76
N TYR A 247 -3.26 4.72 -26.59
CA TYR A 247 -3.63 3.41 -26.06
C TYR A 247 -3.44 2.28 -27.07
N SER A 248 -3.65 2.54 -28.37
CA SER A 248 -3.39 1.57 -29.43
C SER A 248 -1.92 1.15 -29.46
N ILE A 249 -0.98 2.09 -29.31
CA ILE A 249 0.46 1.80 -29.23
C ILE A 249 0.75 0.77 -28.14
N GLN A 250 0.14 0.93 -26.96
CA GLN A 250 0.33 0.05 -25.80
C GLN A 250 -0.32 -1.31 -26.02
N ALA A 251 -1.52 -1.35 -26.60
CA ALA A 251 -2.27 -2.59 -26.84
C ALA A 251 -1.52 -3.57 -27.76
N ILE A 252 -0.85 -3.07 -28.80
CA ILE A 252 -0.17 -3.92 -29.81
C ILE A 252 1.36 -3.92 -29.70
N GLN A 253 1.94 -3.26 -28.70
CA GLN A 253 3.41 -3.12 -28.56
C GLN A 253 4.14 -4.47 -28.54
N VAL A 254 3.52 -5.47 -27.90
CA VAL A 254 4.08 -6.83 -27.75
C VAL A 254 3.89 -7.65 -29.04
N GLU A 255 2.74 -7.52 -29.70
CA GLU A 255 2.35 -8.35 -30.84
C GLU A 255 2.93 -7.88 -32.17
N SER A 256 2.91 -6.56 -32.43
CA SER A 256 3.28 -5.98 -33.71
C SER A 256 4.12 -4.71 -33.56
N LYS A 257 5.45 -4.88 -33.54
CA LYS A 257 6.40 -3.77 -33.48
C LYS A 257 6.25 -2.79 -34.67
N ASN A 258 5.85 -3.28 -35.83
CA ASN A 258 5.72 -2.45 -37.03
C ASN A 258 4.47 -1.55 -36.96
N GLU A 259 3.31 -2.10 -36.61
CA GLU A 259 2.08 -1.30 -36.45
C GLU A 259 2.21 -0.32 -35.28
N SER A 260 2.83 -0.75 -34.17
CA SER A 260 3.09 0.13 -33.01
C SER A 260 3.95 1.33 -33.40
N ARG A 261 4.92 1.16 -34.32
CA ARG A 261 5.71 2.27 -34.88
C ARG A 261 4.86 3.23 -35.71
N VAL A 262 3.93 2.72 -36.52
CA VAL A 262 3.02 3.54 -37.35
C VAL A 262 2.11 4.39 -36.46
N TYR A 263 1.46 3.79 -35.46
CA TYR A 263 0.61 4.53 -34.52
C TYR A 263 1.41 5.55 -33.71
N ARG A 264 2.66 5.23 -33.34
CA ARG A 264 3.55 6.18 -32.65
C ARG A 264 3.90 7.38 -33.52
N GLN A 265 4.15 7.20 -34.81
CA GLN A 265 4.38 8.30 -35.74
C GLN A 265 3.14 9.20 -35.89
N GLN A 266 1.95 8.60 -35.98
CA GLN A 266 0.69 9.34 -36.06
C GLN A 266 0.41 10.14 -34.78
N PHE A 267 0.59 9.52 -33.61
CA PHE A 267 0.50 10.17 -32.31
C PHE A 267 1.46 11.37 -32.18
N GLN A 268 2.74 11.19 -32.57
CA GLN A 268 3.73 12.28 -32.51
C GLN A 268 3.39 13.44 -33.46
N THR A 269 2.82 13.15 -34.63
CA THR A 269 2.35 14.19 -35.56
C THR A 269 1.22 15.00 -34.93
N LEU A 270 0.23 14.33 -34.31
CA LEU A 270 -0.88 14.98 -33.62
C LEU A 270 -0.40 15.83 -32.43
N LEU A 271 0.55 15.33 -31.62
CA LEU A 271 1.12 16.12 -30.53
C LEU A 271 1.76 17.42 -31.03
N LYS A 272 2.51 17.38 -32.15
CA LYS A 272 3.10 18.58 -32.75
C LYS A 272 2.05 19.55 -33.28
N GLN A 273 0.94 19.04 -33.81
CA GLN A 273 -0.19 19.88 -34.25
C GLN A 273 -0.87 20.55 -33.06
N MET A 274 -1.11 19.79 -31.98
CA MET A 274 -1.68 20.29 -30.72
C MET A 274 -0.78 21.31 -30.00
N GLU A 275 0.54 21.14 -30.07
CA GLU A 275 1.53 22.12 -29.60
C GLU A 275 1.39 23.45 -30.34
N LYS A 276 1.27 23.40 -31.67
CA LYS A 276 1.09 24.60 -32.50
C LYS A 276 -0.23 25.31 -32.23
N SER A 277 -1.30 24.55 -32.01
CA SER A 277 -2.63 25.11 -31.70
C SER A 277 -2.82 25.49 -30.23
N ARG A 278 -1.81 25.28 -29.37
CA ARG A 278 -1.87 25.52 -27.91
C ARG A 278 -3.04 24.81 -27.24
N SER A 279 -3.32 23.58 -27.65
CA SER A 279 -4.41 22.79 -27.07
C SER A 279 -4.20 22.55 -25.57
N SER A 280 -5.25 22.78 -24.78
CA SER A 280 -5.27 22.51 -23.33
C SER A 280 -5.10 21.02 -22.99
N HIS A 281 -5.37 20.12 -23.94
CA HIS A 281 -5.25 18.67 -23.76
C HIS A 281 -3.83 18.14 -23.82
N LEU A 282 -2.90 18.91 -24.40
CA LEU A 282 -1.52 18.47 -24.60
C LEU A 282 -0.86 18.08 -23.28
N THR A 283 -1.00 18.91 -22.25
CA THR A 283 -0.42 18.65 -20.93
C THR A 283 -0.98 17.37 -20.31
N THR A 284 -2.29 17.14 -20.48
CA THR A 284 -2.95 15.93 -19.96
C THR A 284 -2.49 14.68 -20.72
N LEU A 285 -2.41 14.72 -22.04
CA LEU A 285 -1.94 13.60 -22.87
C LEU A 285 -0.49 13.23 -22.57
N LYS A 286 0.41 14.22 -22.43
CA LYS A 286 1.80 13.99 -22.04
C LYS A 286 1.90 13.36 -20.65
N ALA A 287 1.14 13.86 -19.68
CA ALA A 287 1.12 13.30 -18.33
C ALA A 287 0.62 11.85 -18.31
N VAL A 288 -0.36 11.50 -19.15
CA VAL A 288 -0.86 10.13 -19.28
C VAL A 288 0.18 9.25 -19.98
N GLU A 289 0.82 9.72 -21.05
CA GLU A 289 1.91 8.99 -21.71
C GLU A 289 3.06 8.68 -20.75
N GLU A 290 3.48 9.66 -19.95
CA GLU A 290 4.49 9.50 -18.90
C GLU A 290 4.05 8.49 -17.83
N THR A 291 2.79 8.57 -17.38
CA THR A 291 2.24 7.64 -16.39
C THR A 291 2.20 6.20 -16.93
N LEU A 292 1.80 6.01 -18.19
CA LEU A 292 1.75 4.69 -18.83
C LEU A 292 3.16 4.11 -19.01
N LYS A 293 4.14 4.92 -19.40
CA LYS A 293 5.56 4.50 -19.47
C LYS A 293 6.08 4.11 -18.09
N ALA A 294 5.87 4.98 -17.10
CA ALA A 294 6.32 4.74 -15.73
C ALA A 294 5.73 3.45 -15.15
N ARG A 295 4.46 3.11 -15.45
CA ARG A 295 3.86 1.83 -14.99
C ARG A 295 4.56 0.60 -15.56
N VAL A 296 4.97 0.65 -16.82
CA VAL A 296 5.66 -0.45 -17.51
C VAL A 296 7.14 -0.54 -17.08
N GLU A 297 7.78 0.61 -16.83
CA GLU A 297 9.22 0.72 -16.56
C GLU A 297 9.57 0.71 -15.05
N LEU A 298 8.60 0.53 -14.16
CA LEU A 298 8.88 0.33 -12.73
C LEU A 298 9.57 -1.01 -12.52
N ASP A 299 10.89 -0.96 -12.35
CA ASP A 299 11.75 -2.10 -12.01
C ASP A 299 12.16 -2.13 -10.53
N ASN A 300 11.91 -1.05 -9.78
CA ASN A 300 12.31 -0.93 -8.37
C ASN A 300 11.14 -1.20 -7.42
N PRO A 301 11.12 -2.35 -6.71
CA PRO A 301 10.11 -2.69 -5.72
C PRO A 301 9.98 -1.64 -4.62
N ALA A 302 11.11 -1.11 -4.11
CA ALA A 302 11.09 -0.12 -3.04
C ALA A 302 10.47 1.21 -3.52
N GLU A 303 10.73 1.61 -4.77
CA GLU A 303 10.11 2.82 -5.35
C GLU A 303 8.60 2.64 -5.51
N PHE A 304 8.14 1.49 -5.99
CA PHE A 304 6.71 1.18 -6.08
C PHE A 304 6.04 1.17 -4.70
N LEU A 305 6.62 0.45 -3.73
CA LEU A 305 6.07 0.31 -2.38
C LEU A 305 6.11 1.63 -1.60
N SER A 306 7.05 2.52 -1.91
CA SER A 306 7.09 3.88 -1.34
C SER A 306 6.07 4.84 -1.94
N LYS A 307 5.34 4.47 -3.01
CA LYS A 307 4.24 5.30 -3.55
C LYS A 307 3.08 5.44 -2.56
N GLU A 308 2.95 4.51 -1.61
CA GLU A 308 2.00 4.69 -0.51
C GLU A 308 2.33 5.89 0.39
N ASN A 309 3.55 6.42 0.34
CA ASN A 309 3.92 7.64 1.07
C ASN A 309 3.34 8.93 0.47
N PHE A 310 2.65 8.90 -0.68
CA PHE A 310 2.12 10.12 -1.30
C PHE A 310 0.75 9.94 -1.96
N LYS A 311 -0.31 10.15 -1.18
CA LYS A 311 -1.28 11.26 -1.33
C LYS A 311 -2.50 11.01 -0.44
N ARG A 312 -2.59 11.83 0.61
CA ARG A 312 -3.73 11.94 1.52
C ARG A 312 -5.01 12.22 0.74
N PHE A 313 -6.08 11.55 1.13
CA PHE A 313 -7.40 11.60 0.50
C PHE A 313 -8.19 12.89 0.74
N TYR A 314 -7.62 13.82 1.52
CA TYR A 314 -8.27 15.07 1.83
C TYR A 314 -7.27 16.21 1.69
N PRO A 315 -7.71 17.43 1.30
CA PRO A 315 -6.87 18.61 1.39
C PRO A 315 -6.34 18.73 2.84
N VAL A 316 -5.03 18.59 3.01
CA VAL A 316 -4.28 18.82 4.27
C VAL A 316 -4.48 20.25 4.79
N ASN A 317 -4.99 21.14 3.93
CA ASN A 317 -5.25 22.55 4.22
C ASN A 317 -6.76 22.83 4.44
N ALA A 318 -7.59 21.81 4.68
CA ALA A 318 -8.96 22.07 5.14
C ALA A 318 -8.91 22.80 6.49
N SER A 319 -9.81 23.77 6.67
CA SER A 319 -9.99 24.53 7.92
C SER A 319 -9.87 23.63 9.16
N PRO A 320 -9.33 24.16 10.28
CA PRO A 320 -9.06 23.36 11.46
C PRO A 320 -10.33 22.58 11.84
N ALA A 321 -10.20 21.25 11.93
CA ALA A 321 -11.20 20.42 12.59
C ALA A 321 -11.52 21.03 13.96
N SER A 322 -12.72 20.79 14.49
CA SER A 322 -13.10 21.31 15.81
C SER A 322 -11.99 21.05 16.84
N GLU A 323 -11.79 21.98 17.78
CA GLU A 323 -10.74 21.85 18.80
C GLU A 323 -10.85 20.51 19.55
N GLU A 324 -12.08 20.06 19.80
CA GLU A 324 -12.38 18.76 20.39
C GLU A 324 -11.87 17.59 19.52
N THR A 325 -12.10 17.61 18.20
CA THR A 325 -11.59 16.59 17.26
C THR A 325 -10.06 16.52 17.30
N GLN A 326 -9.39 17.68 17.33
CA GLN A 326 -7.92 17.75 17.40
C GLN A 326 -7.40 17.19 18.73
N GLN A 327 -8.05 17.53 19.85
CA GLN A 327 -7.67 17.03 21.17
C GLN A 327 -7.84 15.51 21.29
N ILE A 328 -8.95 14.96 20.78
CA ILE A 328 -9.19 13.51 20.75
C ILE A 328 -8.10 12.81 19.95
N MET A 329 -7.78 13.33 18.76
CA MET A 329 -6.72 12.77 17.92
C MET A 329 -5.33 12.86 18.54
N GLN A 330 -5.02 13.94 19.24
CA GLN A 330 -3.75 14.09 19.94
C GLN A 330 -3.62 13.08 21.09
N ARG A 331 -4.70 12.83 21.85
CA ARG A 331 -4.73 11.81 22.91
C ARG A 331 -4.54 10.40 22.35
N LEU A 332 -5.27 10.07 21.28
CA LEU A 332 -5.13 8.80 20.56
C LEU A 332 -3.69 8.57 20.07
N THR A 333 -3.14 9.56 19.38
CA THR A 333 -1.78 9.48 18.81
C THR A 333 -0.72 9.34 19.90
N THR A 334 -0.83 10.14 20.97
CA THR A 334 0.08 10.07 22.12
C THR A 334 0.01 8.71 22.82
N ALA A 335 -1.20 8.18 23.02
CA ALA A 335 -1.39 6.87 23.64
C ALA A 335 -0.76 5.75 22.80
N PHE A 336 -0.91 5.80 21.47
CA PHE A 336 -0.32 4.82 20.56
C PHE A 336 1.20 4.90 20.55
N GLN A 337 1.76 6.10 20.36
CA GLN A 337 3.20 6.33 20.28
C GLN A 337 3.94 5.90 21.55
N ASN A 338 3.31 6.09 22.71
CA ASN A 338 3.87 5.73 24.01
C ASN A 338 3.51 4.30 24.46
N GLY A 339 2.78 3.53 23.65
CA GLY A 339 2.36 2.16 24.00
C GLY A 339 1.42 2.07 25.22
N LEU A 340 0.66 3.13 25.50
CA LEU A 340 -0.27 3.22 26.64
C LEU A 340 -1.56 2.45 26.34
N ARG A 341 -1.47 1.11 26.35
CA ARG A 341 -2.58 0.20 25.98
C ARG A 341 -3.88 0.48 26.72
N ASP A 342 -3.80 0.71 28.03
CA ASP A 342 -4.97 0.97 28.88
C ASP A 342 -5.71 2.26 28.51
N GLN A 343 -5.04 3.18 27.81
CA GLN A 343 -5.62 4.45 27.35
C GLN A 343 -6.11 4.40 25.91
N LEU A 344 -5.70 3.39 25.11
CA LEU A 344 -6.04 3.31 23.70
C LEU A 344 -7.52 3.01 23.48
N MET A 345 -8.06 1.98 24.14
CA MET A 345 -9.48 1.63 24.02
C MET A 345 -10.41 2.77 24.47
N PRO A 346 -10.22 3.40 25.65
CA PRO A 346 -11.05 4.54 26.06
C PRO A 346 -10.96 5.73 25.09
N ASN A 347 -9.79 5.99 24.52
CA ASN A 347 -9.61 7.08 23.55
C ASN A 347 -10.31 6.79 22.21
N VAL A 348 -10.33 5.52 21.76
CA VAL A 348 -11.09 5.11 20.58
C VAL A 348 -12.59 5.20 20.86
N GLU A 349 -13.06 4.71 22.00
CA GLU A 349 -14.47 4.82 22.40
C GLU A 349 -14.90 6.30 22.47
N ALA A 350 -14.09 7.18 23.06
CA ALA A 350 -14.37 8.62 23.09
C ALA A 350 -14.45 9.25 21.68
N ALA A 351 -13.62 8.79 20.74
CA ALA A 351 -13.66 9.25 19.35
C ALA A 351 -14.95 8.80 18.63
N LEU A 352 -15.36 7.54 18.85
CA LEU A 352 -16.60 6.99 18.29
C LEU A 352 -17.84 7.66 18.89
N ASP A 353 -17.85 7.92 20.19
CA ASP A 353 -18.93 8.63 20.88
C ASP A 353 -19.07 10.07 20.38
N HIS A 354 -17.94 10.77 20.21
CA HIS A 354 -17.91 12.10 19.62
C HIS A 354 -18.47 12.08 18.18
N ALA A 355 -17.99 11.16 17.34
CA ALA A 355 -18.48 11.03 15.97
C ALA A 355 -19.99 10.72 15.91
N SER A 356 -20.47 9.84 16.79
CA SER A 356 -21.89 9.50 16.91
C SER A 356 -22.74 10.69 17.31
N ARG A 357 -22.27 11.50 18.27
CA ARG A 357 -22.96 12.72 18.71
C ARG A 357 -23.08 13.73 17.57
N GLU A 358 -21.98 14.04 16.89
CA GLU A 358 -21.95 15.00 15.78
C GLU A 358 -22.86 14.57 14.61
N LEU A 359 -22.92 13.27 14.30
CA LEU A 359 -23.78 12.73 13.23
C LEU A 359 -25.27 12.79 13.58
N ASN A 360 -25.61 12.74 14.88
CA ASN A 360 -26.99 12.86 15.35
C ASN A 360 -27.46 14.32 15.46
N GLU A 361 -26.53 15.28 15.56
CA GLU A 361 -26.83 16.71 15.63
C GLU A 361 -27.20 17.29 14.25
N LYS A 362 -28.47 17.15 13.87
CA LYS A 362 -29.04 17.45 12.52
C LYS A 362 -28.79 18.85 11.93
N LYS A 363 -28.28 19.84 12.67
CA LYS A 363 -28.24 21.25 12.23
C LYS A 363 -26.89 21.70 11.65
N HIS A 364 -25.75 21.19 12.15
CA HIS A 364 -24.42 21.67 11.74
C HIS A 364 -23.30 20.61 11.86
N THR A 365 -23.54 19.39 11.39
CA THR A 365 -22.53 18.33 11.41
C THR A 365 -21.31 18.70 10.55
N ASP A 366 -20.11 18.72 11.14
CA ASP A 366 -18.84 18.85 10.42
C ASP A 366 -18.41 17.50 9.81
N TYR A 367 -19.09 17.10 8.74
CA TYR A 367 -18.78 15.86 8.02
C TYR A 367 -17.32 15.78 7.54
N ARG A 368 -16.65 16.92 7.32
CA ARG A 368 -15.25 16.97 6.90
C ARG A 368 -14.32 16.63 8.06
N GLY A 369 -14.50 17.29 9.22
CA GLY A 369 -13.76 17.00 10.44
C GLY A 369 -13.96 15.56 10.91
N LEU A 370 -15.19 15.03 10.78
CA LEU A 370 -15.49 13.64 11.08
C LEU A 370 -14.83 12.65 10.13
N SER A 371 -14.81 12.93 8.82
CA SER A 371 -14.11 12.07 7.86
C SER A 371 -12.62 11.98 8.18
N TRP A 372 -12.01 13.09 8.58
CA TRP A 372 -10.62 13.12 9.03
C TRP A 372 -10.39 12.33 10.31
N LEU A 373 -11.23 12.54 11.33
CA LEU A 373 -11.20 11.80 12.60
C LEU A 373 -11.26 10.28 12.37
N LEU A 374 -12.23 9.83 11.58
CA LEU A 374 -12.44 8.41 11.32
C LEU A 374 -11.31 7.79 10.51
N HIS A 375 -10.79 8.52 9.51
CA HIS A 375 -9.63 8.06 8.73
C HIS A 375 -8.40 7.87 9.62
N SER A 376 -8.07 8.86 10.46
CA SER A 376 -6.91 8.77 11.34
C SER A 376 -7.09 7.72 12.45
N MET A 377 -8.32 7.53 12.93
CA MET A 377 -8.62 6.45 13.87
C MET A 377 -8.44 5.07 13.24
N VAL A 378 -8.90 4.87 11.99
CA VAL A 378 -8.68 3.63 11.23
C VAL A 378 -7.19 3.33 11.08
N GLU A 379 -6.35 4.34 10.82
CA GLU A 379 -4.90 4.15 10.74
C GLU A 379 -4.32 3.56 12.05
N ILE A 380 -4.78 4.09 13.19
CA ILE A 380 -4.37 3.59 14.51
C ILE A 380 -4.91 2.18 14.75
N ILE A 381 -6.19 1.91 14.46
CA ILE A 381 -6.80 0.58 14.63
C ILE A 381 -6.10 -0.45 13.71
N SER A 382 -5.75 -0.08 12.48
CA SER A 382 -4.99 -0.91 11.54
C SER A 382 -3.66 -1.34 12.14
N LYS A 383 -2.88 -0.38 12.68
CA LYS A 383 -1.62 -0.65 13.37
C LYS A 383 -1.78 -1.55 14.59
N MET A 384 -2.89 -1.43 15.30
CA MET A 384 -3.18 -2.21 16.50
C MET A 384 -3.84 -3.56 16.23
N ARG A 385 -4.28 -3.83 14.99
CA ARG A 385 -5.17 -4.96 14.67
C ARG A 385 -4.62 -6.33 15.08
N ALA A 386 -3.30 -6.49 15.02
CA ALA A 386 -2.60 -7.73 15.33
C ALA A 386 -2.26 -7.88 16.83
N GLY A 387 -2.49 -6.84 17.64
CA GLY A 387 -2.26 -6.83 19.08
C GLY A 387 -3.42 -7.46 19.87
N ALA A 388 -3.23 -7.54 21.20
CA ALA A 388 -4.18 -8.20 22.11
C ALA A 388 -5.61 -7.60 22.08
N ASP A 389 -5.72 -6.28 21.90
CA ASP A 389 -7.01 -5.57 21.84
C ASP A 389 -7.50 -5.30 20.42
N GLY A 390 -6.74 -5.68 19.39
CA GLY A 390 -7.04 -5.36 17.99
C GLY A 390 -8.42 -5.82 17.55
N ARG A 391 -8.81 -7.05 17.89
CA ARG A 391 -10.16 -7.59 17.56
C ARG A 391 -11.29 -6.79 18.21
N LYS A 392 -11.10 -6.35 19.45
CA LYS A 392 -12.13 -5.55 20.16
C LYS A 392 -12.26 -4.18 19.52
N LEU A 393 -11.15 -3.54 19.16
CA LEU A 393 -11.14 -2.24 18.48
C LEU A 393 -11.84 -2.32 17.12
N ILE A 394 -11.54 -3.36 16.34
CA ILE A 394 -12.22 -3.61 15.05
C ILE A 394 -13.72 -3.79 15.28
N GLN A 395 -14.11 -4.65 16.23
CA GLN A 395 -15.53 -4.89 16.53
C GLN A 395 -16.26 -3.59 16.91
N ARG A 396 -15.65 -2.76 17.77
CA ARG A 396 -16.22 -1.46 18.15
C ARG A 396 -16.41 -0.53 16.96
N PHE A 397 -15.43 -0.47 16.06
CA PHE A 397 -15.54 0.31 14.84
C PHE A 397 -16.65 -0.22 13.94
N GLU A 398 -16.74 -1.54 13.76
CA GLU A 398 -17.82 -2.17 12.99
C GLU A 398 -19.20 -1.88 13.57
N ASP A 399 -19.37 -2.01 14.88
CA ASP A 399 -20.62 -1.72 15.58
C ASP A 399 -21.03 -0.26 15.35
N PHE A 400 -20.10 0.69 15.52
CA PHE A 400 -20.34 2.10 15.21
C PHE A 400 -20.82 2.28 13.77
N VAL A 401 -20.16 1.67 12.78
CA VAL A 401 -20.57 1.83 11.37
C VAL A 401 -21.94 1.21 11.08
N ARG A 402 -22.33 0.14 11.77
CA ARG A 402 -23.68 -0.45 11.65
C ARG A 402 -24.77 0.48 12.18
N ASP A 403 -24.46 1.23 13.22
CA ASP A 403 -25.39 2.15 13.87
C ASP A 403 -25.49 3.51 13.16
N LEU A 404 -24.65 3.76 12.16
CA LEU A 404 -24.68 5.02 11.42
C LEU A 404 -25.95 5.17 10.56
N PRO A 405 -26.44 6.41 10.40
CA PRO A 405 -27.52 6.71 9.47
C PRO A 405 -27.24 6.12 8.09
N THR A 406 -28.22 5.41 7.54
CA THR A 406 -28.15 4.81 6.21
C THR A 406 -28.86 5.64 5.16
N THR A 407 -29.14 6.92 5.42
CA THR A 407 -29.80 7.81 4.47
C THR A 407 -29.13 9.17 4.48
N PRO A 408 -28.85 9.77 3.31
CA PRO A 408 -28.27 11.11 3.25
C PRO A 408 -29.21 12.16 3.85
N PRO A 409 -28.66 13.27 4.39
CA PRO A 409 -29.46 14.40 4.85
C PRO A 409 -30.13 15.13 3.68
N GLU A 410 -31.29 15.74 3.91
CA GLU A 410 -32.08 16.46 2.87
C GLU A 410 -31.34 17.67 2.25
N ASN A 411 -30.31 18.20 2.92
CA ASN A 411 -29.51 19.31 2.42
C ASN A 411 -28.43 18.81 1.44
N LYS A 412 -28.47 19.27 0.18
CA LYS A 412 -27.55 18.89 -0.91
C LYS A 412 -26.06 18.98 -0.56
N MET A 413 -25.62 20.08 0.09
CA MET A 413 -24.20 20.26 0.43
C MET A 413 -23.77 19.24 1.49
N ASN A 414 -24.64 18.95 2.46
CA ASN A 414 -24.39 17.96 3.49
C ASN A 414 -24.47 16.53 2.92
N ALA A 415 -25.31 16.29 1.91
CA ALA A 415 -25.42 14.99 1.25
C ALA A 415 -24.10 14.58 0.57
N PHE A 416 -23.42 15.51 -0.12
CA PHE A 416 -22.11 15.23 -0.72
C PHE A 416 -21.06 14.83 0.34
N TYR A 417 -20.89 15.62 1.40
CA TYR A 417 -19.90 15.29 2.44
C TYR A 417 -20.27 14.04 3.23
N PHE A 418 -21.55 13.75 3.40
CA PHE A 418 -22.02 12.50 3.99
C PHE A 418 -21.67 11.29 3.10
N GLN A 419 -21.81 11.39 1.78
CA GLN A 419 -21.39 10.31 0.88
C GLN A 419 -19.86 10.11 0.92
N LEU A 420 -19.06 11.18 0.96
CA LEU A 420 -17.61 11.09 1.14
C LEU A 420 -17.21 10.44 2.47
N LEU A 421 -17.91 10.78 3.55
CA LEU A 421 -17.74 10.13 4.84
C LEU A 421 -17.97 8.62 4.73
N ARG A 422 -19.06 8.20 4.06
CA ARG A 422 -19.37 6.78 3.87
C ARG A 422 -18.37 6.04 3.00
N LEU A 423 -17.85 6.68 1.95
CA LEU A 423 -16.73 6.13 1.19
C LEU A 423 -15.48 5.97 2.07
N SER A 424 -15.18 6.95 2.93
CA SER A 424 -14.05 6.86 3.87
C SER A 424 -14.22 5.72 4.87
N LEU A 425 -15.46 5.48 5.35
CA LEU A 425 -15.79 4.34 6.21
C LEU A 425 -15.65 3.00 5.49
N SER A 426 -16.13 2.91 4.24
CA SER A 426 -15.97 1.73 3.40
C SER A 426 -14.49 1.41 3.18
N GLN A 427 -13.67 2.43 2.87
CA GLN A 427 -12.22 2.28 2.78
C GLN A 427 -11.63 1.76 4.10
N GLY A 428 -12.03 2.34 5.24
CA GLY A 428 -11.52 1.92 6.53
C GLY A 428 -11.87 0.49 6.91
N LEU A 429 -13.11 0.06 6.65
CA LEU A 429 -13.51 -1.34 6.83
C LEU A 429 -12.69 -2.30 5.96
N LEU A 430 -12.38 -1.90 4.73
CA LEU A 430 -11.54 -2.68 3.84
C LEU A 430 -10.09 -2.80 4.38
N GLU A 431 -9.52 -1.70 4.89
CA GLU A 431 -8.19 -1.69 5.54
C GLU A 431 -8.17 -2.60 6.78
N LEU A 432 -9.29 -2.67 7.52
CA LEU A 432 -9.46 -3.54 8.69
C LEU A 432 -9.83 -4.99 8.34
N GLY A 433 -10.03 -5.32 7.05
CA GLY A 433 -10.29 -6.68 6.57
C GLY A 433 -11.76 -7.09 6.51
N ASN A 434 -12.71 -6.19 6.74
CA ASN A 434 -14.14 -6.44 6.59
C ASN A 434 -14.64 -6.03 5.19
N GLU A 435 -14.24 -6.81 4.19
CA GLU A 435 -14.53 -6.53 2.78
C GLU A 435 -16.03 -6.58 2.46
N LEU A 436 -16.79 -7.49 3.09
CA LEU A 436 -18.24 -7.62 2.87
C LEU A 436 -18.97 -6.34 3.28
N MET A 437 -18.74 -5.84 4.50
CA MET A 437 -19.39 -4.63 4.99
C MET A 437 -18.90 -3.39 4.25
N ALA A 438 -17.61 -3.33 3.91
CA ALA A 438 -17.05 -2.28 3.07
C ALA A 438 -17.77 -2.20 1.72
N ASN A 439 -17.93 -3.33 1.03
CA ASN A 439 -18.60 -3.41 -0.27
C ASN A 439 -20.09 -3.03 -0.16
N ASN A 440 -20.79 -3.47 0.87
CA ASN A 440 -22.19 -3.07 1.09
C ASN A 440 -22.35 -1.56 1.22
N ILE A 441 -21.48 -0.89 2.00
CA ILE A 441 -21.52 0.56 2.16
C ILE A 441 -21.17 1.28 0.85
N LEU A 442 -20.15 0.79 0.14
CA LEU A 442 -19.75 1.32 -1.16
C LEU A 442 -20.90 1.25 -2.17
N GLN A 443 -21.52 0.09 -2.34
CA GLN A 443 -22.62 -0.13 -3.28
C GLN A 443 -23.85 0.72 -2.93
N GLN A 444 -24.22 0.79 -1.64
CA GLN A 444 -25.29 1.68 -1.18
C GLN A 444 -25.00 3.14 -1.51
N THR A 445 -23.77 3.59 -1.26
CA THR A 445 -23.36 4.97 -1.53
C THR A 445 -23.40 5.27 -3.02
N LEU A 446 -22.88 4.37 -3.87
CA LEU A 446 -22.96 4.48 -5.32
C LEU A 446 -24.40 4.49 -5.84
N HIS A 447 -25.28 3.67 -5.28
CA HIS A 447 -26.70 3.69 -5.63
C HIS A 447 -27.34 5.05 -5.35
N TRP A 448 -27.03 5.71 -4.22
CA TRP A 448 -27.54 7.05 -3.95
C TRP A 448 -26.94 8.09 -4.87
N THR A 449 -25.63 8.05 -5.11
CA THR A 449 -24.96 8.92 -6.10
C THR A 449 -25.64 8.82 -7.48
N ASN A 450 -26.17 7.65 -7.83
CA ASN A 450 -26.86 7.39 -9.10
C ASN A 450 -28.36 7.73 -9.10
N GLN A 451 -29.04 7.70 -7.96
CA GLN A 451 -30.48 8.00 -7.86
C GLN A 451 -30.74 9.50 -7.70
N GLU A 452 -29.81 10.23 -7.08
CA GLU A 452 -29.91 11.67 -6.80
C GLU A 452 -29.08 12.51 -7.78
N THR A 453 -29.10 12.18 -9.08
CA THR A 453 -28.26 12.82 -10.10
C THR A 453 -28.47 14.33 -10.23
N ASP A 454 -29.62 14.84 -9.78
CA ASP A 454 -29.98 16.26 -9.81
C ASP A 454 -29.42 17.06 -8.61
N HIS A 455 -28.69 16.39 -7.70
CA HIS A 455 -28.18 17.00 -6.47
C HIS A 455 -26.66 17.21 -6.49
N LEU A 456 -25.92 16.48 -7.33
CA LEU A 456 -24.47 16.60 -7.48
C LEU A 456 -24.12 17.38 -8.74
N VAL A 457 -23.24 18.36 -8.62
CA VAL A 457 -22.62 19.01 -9.79
C VAL A 457 -21.68 18.01 -10.45
N SER A 458 -21.47 18.10 -11.77
CA SER A 458 -20.65 17.14 -12.52
C SER A 458 -19.26 16.91 -11.94
N LEU A 459 -18.62 17.93 -11.34
CA LEU A 459 -17.32 17.78 -10.68
C LEU A 459 -17.41 16.97 -9.37
N ASP A 460 -18.40 17.23 -8.54
CA ASP A 460 -18.62 16.48 -7.28
C ASP A 460 -18.88 15.00 -7.60
N PHE A 461 -19.62 14.71 -8.66
CA PHE A 461 -19.84 13.34 -9.14
C PHE A 461 -18.53 12.66 -9.57
N ILE A 462 -17.63 13.37 -10.25
CA ILE A 462 -16.31 12.84 -10.63
C ILE A 462 -15.44 12.56 -9.40
N ASP A 463 -15.45 13.46 -8.41
CA ASP A 463 -14.71 13.27 -7.16
C ASP A 463 -15.23 12.07 -6.35
N MET A 464 -16.56 11.89 -6.33
CA MET A 464 -17.22 10.72 -5.74
C MET A 464 -16.80 9.42 -6.45
N CYS A 465 -16.88 9.40 -7.78
CA CYS A 465 -16.48 8.24 -8.58
C CYS A 465 -15.00 7.92 -8.42
N SER A 466 -14.13 8.93 -8.40
CA SER A 466 -12.71 8.75 -8.18
C SER A 466 -12.47 8.11 -6.81
N SER A 467 -13.12 8.63 -5.76
CA SER A 467 -13.01 8.07 -4.41
C SER A 467 -13.50 6.62 -4.32
N ALA A 468 -14.65 6.31 -4.94
CA ALA A 468 -15.19 4.97 -5.03
C ALA A 468 -14.27 4.00 -5.78
N LEU A 469 -13.71 4.41 -6.93
CA LEU A 469 -12.75 3.58 -7.69
C LEU A 469 -11.52 3.21 -6.88
N LYS A 470 -11.03 4.11 -6.03
CA LYS A 470 -9.87 3.80 -5.18
C LYS A 470 -10.19 2.69 -4.17
N ILE A 471 -11.42 2.58 -3.70
CA ILE A 471 -11.88 1.51 -2.80
C ILE A 471 -12.03 0.20 -3.60
N ILE A 472 -12.66 0.27 -4.78
CA ILE A 472 -12.81 -0.88 -5.68
C ILE A 472 -11.45 -1.50 -6.03
N GLU A 473 -10.44 -0.68 -6.37
CA GLU A 473 -9.08 -1.12 -6.69
C GLU A 473 -8.36 -1.80 -5.52
N SER A 474 -8.77 -1.51 -4.28
CA SER A 474 -8.22 -2.12 -3.06
C SER A 474 -8.91 -3.43 -2.70
N ALA A 475 -10.09 -3.72 -3.26
CA ALA A 475 -10.84 -4.97 -3.03
C ALA A 475 -10.27 -6.13 -3.86
N GLN A 476 -10.64 -7.36 -3.53
CA GLN A 476 -10.24 -8.54 -4.32
C GLN A 476 -10.93 -8.53 -5.69
N LEU A 477 -10.25 -8.98 -6.75
CA LEU A 477 -10.73 -8.85 -8.14
C LEU A 477 -12.14 -9.41 -8.37
N HIS A 478 -12.46 -10.53 -7.71
CA HIS A 478 -13.77 -11.20 -7.84
C HIS A 478 -14.92 -10.40 -7.18
N ASN A 479 -14.62 -9.48 -6.26
CA ASN A 479 -15.62 -8.67 -5.56
C ASN A 479 -15.85 -7.30 -6.22
N ARG A 480 -15.11 -6.97 -7.28
CA ARG A 480 -15.16 -5.63 -7.91
C ARG A 480 -16.34 -5.45 -8.85
N ARG A 481 -16.85 -6.54 -9.43
CA ARG A 481 -17.79 -6.51 -10.56
C ARG A 481 -19.02 -5.66 -10.30
N ASP A 482 -19.72 -5.91 -9.20
CA ASP A 482 -20.99 -5.25 -8.90
C ASP A 482 -20.80 -3.76 -8.66
N SER A 483 -19.79 -3.38 -7.88
CA SER A 483 -19.46 -1.98 -7.60
C SER A 483 -19.05 -1.22 -8.88
N LEU A 484 -18.26 -1.86 -9.75
CA LEU A 484 -17.91 -1.29 -11.06
C LEU A 484 -19.16 -1.13 -11.94
N GLN A 485 -20.05 -2.14 -11.97
CA GLN A 485 -21.28 -2.08 -12.75
C GLN A 485 -22.18 -0.93 -12.28
N ILE A 486 -22.39 -0.76 -10.98
CA ILE A 486 -23.19 0.34 -10.43
C ILE A 486 -22.53 1.69 -10.78
N LEU A 487 -21.22 1.82 -10.61
CA LEU A 487 -20.50 3.05 -10.97
C LEU A 487 -20.68 3.40 -12.45
N MET A 488 -20.54 2.42 -13.35
CA MET A 488 -20.70 2.65 -14.79
C MET A 488 -22.14 2.99 -15.18
N GLN A 489 -23.13 2.35 -14.56
CA GLN A 489 -24.54 2.74 -14.72
C GLN A 489 -24.77 4.19 -14.32
N GLY A 490 -24.13 4.63 -13.22
CA GLY A 490 -24.13 6.03 -12.77
C GLY A 490 -23.56 6.99 -13.79
N MET A 491 -22.38 6.66 -14.34
CA MET A 491 -21.75 7.46 -15.38
C MET A 491 -22.64 7.59 -16.62
N ILE A 492 -23.26 6.48 -17.07
CA ILE A 492 -24.18 6.48 -18.21
C ILE A 492 -25.43 7.34 -17.92
N ALA A 493 -26.00 7.23 -16.72
CA ALA A 493 -27.15 8.03 -16.31
C ALA A 493 -26.81 9.52 -16.30
N GLN A 494 -25.65 9.90 -15.75
CA GLN A 494 -25.17 11.28 -15.74
C GLN A 494 -24.92 11.84 -17.16
N MET A 495 -24.35 11.04 -18.05
CA MET A 495 -24.16 11.44 -19.45
C MET A 495 -25.48 11.63 -20.22
N ASN A 496 -26.55 10.95 -19.82
CA ASN A 496 -27.90 11.12 -20.39
C ASN A 496 -28.76 12.16 -19.65
N GLY A 497 -28.31 12.60 -18.47
CA GLY A 497 -29.06 13.42 -17.53
C GLY A 497 -28.97 14.93 -17.77
N PRO A 498 -29.25 15.75 -16.74
CA PRO A 498 -29.33 17.21 -16.89
C PRO A 498 -27.99 17.86 -17.28
N TYR A 499 -26.86 17.19 -17.00
CA TYR A 499 -25.51 17.66 -17.31
C TYR A 499 -24.93 17.08 -18.61
N LYS A 500 -25.74 16.46 -19.47
CA LYS A 500 -25.26 15.81 -20.72
C LYS A 500 -24.35 16.70 -21.57
N ASN A 501 -24.63 18.00 -21.65
CA ASN A 501 -23.86 18.94 -22.45
C ASN A 501 -22.44 19.12 -21.92
N THR A 502 -22.25 19.04 -20.60
CA THR A 502 -20.93 19.13 -19.95
C THR A 502 -20.02 17.98 -20.38
N TYR A 503 -20.56 16.80 -20.69
CA TYR A 503 -19.79 15.66 -21.20
C TYR A 503 -19.34 15.82 -22.66
N HIS A 504 -19.94 16.76 -23.39
CA HIS A 504 -19.48 17.16 -24.72
C HIS A 504 -18.44 18.31 -24.66
N GLU A 505 -18.29 18.97 -23.51
CA GLU A 505 -17.29 20.03 -23.33
C GLU A 505 -15.88 19.43 -23.28
N HIS A 506 -15.00 19.95 -24.13
CA HIS A 506 -13.63 19.43 -24.26
C HIS A 506 -12.87 19.45 -22.93
N SER A 507 -12.93 20.55 -22.16
CA SER A 507 -12.25 20.67 -20.86
C SER A 507 -12.66 19.57 -19.87
N PHE A 508 -13.96 19.27 -19.79
CA PHE A 508 -14.52 18.30 -18.87
C PHE A 508 -14.25 16.85 -19.30
N SER A 509 -14.29 16.57 -20.61
CA SER A 509 -14.02 15.23 -21.17
C SER A 509 -12.70 14.62 -20.69
N SER A 510 -11.68 15.45 -20.44
CA SER A 510 -10.37 15.00 -19.95
C SER A 510 -10.41 14.37 -18.55
N PHE A 511 -11.29 14.85 -17.67
CA PHE A 511 -11.49 14.26 -16.33
C PHE A 511 -12.25 12.95 -16.43
N VAL A 512 -13.29 12.91 -17.25
CA VAL A 512 -14.10 11.71 -17.52
C VAL A 512 -13.25 10.59 -18.12
N LEU A 513 -12.37 10.91 -19.07
CA LEU A 513 -11.47 9.94 -19.69
C LEU A 513 -10.48 9.33 -18.70
N LYS A 514 -9.91 10.13 -17.79
CA LYS A 514 -9.05 9.60 -16.70
C LYS A 514 -9.84 8.68 -15.77
N LEU A 515 -11.08 9.03 -15.47
CA LEU A 515 -11.95 8.22 -14.64
C LEU A 515 -12.29 6.88 -15.31
N ILE A 516 -12.58 6.89 -16.62
CA ILE A 516 -12.82 5.67 -17.41
C ILE A 516 -11.56 4.81 -17.47
N ASP A 517 -10.39 5.40 -17.73
CA ASP A 517 -9.11 4.67 -17.71
C ASP A 517 -8.87 4.01 -16.35
N GLN A 518 -9.10 4.74 -15.26
CA GLN A 518 -9.01 4.19 -13.91
C GLN A 518 -10.04 3.06 -13.67
N ALA A 519 -11.29 3.23 -14.12
CA ALA A 519 -12.32 2.19 -13.97
C ALA A 519 -11.98 0.92 -14.74
N ILE A 520 -11.41 1.05 -15.95
CA ILE A 520 -10.93 -0.10 -16.72
C ILE A 520 -9.70 -0.71 -16.05
N GLU A 521 -8.75 0.08 -15.57
CA GLU A 521 -7.58 -0.45 -14.84
C GLU A 521 -7.99 -1.19 -13.56
N ALA A 522 -9.03 -0.72 -12.86
CA ALA A 522 -9.59 -1.37 -11.68
C ALA A 522 -10.16 -2.79 -11.95
N THR A 523 -10.43 -3.14 -13.21
CA THR A 523 -10.89 -4.51 -13.56
C THR A 523 -9.82 -5.57 -13.40
N LEU A 524 -8.53 -5.21 -13.49
CA LEU A 524 -7.42 -6.15 -13.63
C LEU A 524 -6.20 -5.81 -12.75
N SER A 525 -6.02 -4.55 -12.35
CA SER A 525 -4.86 -4.14 -11.58
C SER A 525 -4.93 -4.63 -10.13
N LYS A 526 -3.84 -5.22 -9.65
CA LYS A 526 -3.67 -5.57 -8.22
C LYS A 526 -2.80 -4.56 -7.48
N GLU A 527 -2.35 -3.48 -8.13
CA GLU A 527 -1.38 -2.55 -7.54
C GLU A 527 -1.80 -2.02 -6.15
N LYS A 528 -3.06 -1.55 -6.02
CA LYS A 528 -3.54 -1.03 -4.73
C LYS A 528 -3.79 -2.10 -3.68
N LEU A 529 -4.33 -3.25 -4.10
CA LEU A 529 -4.49 -4.39 -3.22
C LEU A 529 -3.11 -4.83 -2.67
N THR A 530 -2.11 -4.95 -3.53
CA THR A 530 -0.73 -5.26 -3.16
C THR A 530 -0.12 -4.23 -2.23
N LEU A 531 -0.32 -2.93 -2.50
CA LEU A 531 0.13 -1.85 -1.62
C LEU A 531 -0.55 -1.92 -0.24
N GLY A 532 -1.86 -2.18 -0.20
CA GLY A 532 -2.59 -2.36 1.05
C GLY A 532 -2.12 -3.58 1.85
N LEU A 533 -1.85 -4.71 1.19
CA LEU A 533 -1.26 -5.89 1.84
C LEU A 533 0.14 -5.59 2.39
N TYR A 534 0.95 -4.82 1.64
CA TYR A 534 2.24 -4.36 2.10
C TYR A 534 2.11 -3.45 3.33
N LYS A 535 1.23 -2.45 3.30
CA LYS A 535 0.92 -1.58 4.44
C LYS A 535 0.54 -2.38 5.68
N GLN A 536 -0.35 -3.35 5.53
CA GLN A 536 -0.77 -4.22 6.62
C GLN A 536 0.38 -5.03 7.21
N TYR A 537 1.28 -5.54 6.38
CA TYR A 537 2.51 -6.17 6.84
C TYR A 537 3.37 -5.18 7.63
N MET A 538 3.58 -3.96 7.11
CA MET A 538 4.37 -2.92 7.78
C MET A 538 3.78 -2.55 9.14
N ASP A 539 2.48 -2.29 9.20
CA ASP A 539 1.75 -1.91 10.41
C ASP A 539 1.87 -2.99 11.49
N GLN A 540 1.68 -4.26 11.11
CA GLN A 540 1.84 -5.39 12.01
C GLN A 540 3.29 -5.50 12.51
N ASP A 541 4.26 -5.32 11.61
CA ASP A 541 5.65 -5.47 11.96
C ASP A 541 6.16 -4.33 12.85
N GLU A 542 5.69 -3.12 12.61
CA GLU A 542 5.93 -1.95 13.45
C GLU A 542 5.41 -2.19 14.87
N LEU A 543 4.18 -2.70 15.00
CA LEU A 543 3.61 -3.03 16.31
C LEU A 543 4.47 -4.04 17.06
N LEU A 544 4.86 -5.14 16.41
CA LEU A 544 5.72 -6.16 17.02
C LEU A 544 7.07 -5.59 17.45
N ILE A 545 7.62 -4.64 16.69
CA ILE A 545 8.86 -3.95 17.05
C ILE A 545 8.66 -3.09 18.29
N ARG A 546 7.61 -2.25 18.30
CA ARG A 546 7.29 -1.37 19.41
C ARG A 546 7.06 -2.14 20.70
N GLU A 547 6.20 -3.15 20.66
CA GLU A 547 5.85 -3.98 21.83
C GLU A 547 7.10 -4.61 22.45
N ARG A 548 7.96 -5.19 21.61
CA ARG A 548 9.18 -5.80 22.11
C ARG A 548 10.12 -4.76 22.73
N ILE A 549 10.39 -3.65 22.05
CA ILE A 549 11.35 -2.66 22.53
C ILE A 549 10.88 -1.98 23.82
N LEU A 550 9.57 -1.72 23.95
CA LEU A 550 8.99 -1.13 25.15
C LEU A 550 9.07 -2.09 26.35
N HIS A 551 8.75 -3.37 26.15
CA HIS A 551 8.60 -4.33 27.25
C HIS A 551 9.84 -5.19 27.54
N GLU A 552 10.79 -5.32 26.60
CA GLU A 552 12.01 -6.08 26.82
C GLU A 552 13.01 -5.25 27.63
N ASP A 553 13.25 -5.65 28.87
CA ASP A 553 14.37 -5.15 29.68
C ASP A 553 15.55 -6.11 29.61
N VAL A 554 16.51 -5.76 28.76
CA VAL A 554 17.63 -6.63 28.40
C VAL A 554 18.64 -6.73 29.56
N CYS A 555 18.83 -5.64 30.30
CA CYS A 555 19.79 -5.56 31.40
C CYS A 555 19.30 -6.22 32.71
N LEU A 556 17.98 -6.34 32.93
CA LEU A 556 17.43 -7.01 34.12
C LEU A 556 17.51 -8.54 34.03
N LEU A 557 17.40 -9.11 32.84
CA LEU A 557 17.49 -10.57 32.60
C LEU A 557 18.90 -11.13 32.88
N ALA A 558 19.94 -10.29 32.84
CA ALA A 558 21.31 -10.69 33.17
C ALA A 558 21.52 -11.00 34.66
N LYS A 559 20.72 -10.39 35.55
CA LYS A 559 20.82 -10.56 37.01
C LYS A 559 20.12 -11.81 37.56
N SER A 560 19.27 -12.46 36.76
CA SER A 560 18.55 -13.70 37.15
C SER A 560 19.27 -14.98 36.74
N SER A 561 20.36 -14.89 35.98
CA SER A 561 21.15 -16.01 35.45
C SER A 561 22.60 -16.04 35.96
N SER A 562 22.94 -15.12 36.87
CA SER A 562 24.14 -15.13 37.72
C SER A 562 23.74 -15.52 39.13
#